data_AF-A0A413DWY8-F1
#
_entry.id   AF-A0A413DWY8-F1
#
_cell.length_a   1.000
_cell.length_b   1.000
_cell.length_c   1.000
_cell.angle_alpha   90.00
_cell.angle_beta   90.00
_cell.angle_gamma   90.00
#
_symmetry.space_group_name_H-M   'P 1'
#
loop_
_entity.id
_entity.type
_entity.pdbx_description
1 polymer ?
#
loop_
_entity_poly.entity_id
_entity_poly.type
_entity_poly.pdbx_seq_one_letter_code
_entity_poly.pdbx_strand_id
1 'polypeptide(L)'
;MRKTGFEGRPIKARLAVDEMLWGKHMGLEGIKLIACDLDGTLLHPGEREPRPEAFELIDELHRRGIVFMPASGRQYASLRYLFAPVADELAYVCENGALVMSEGRAVVKRSMERGLAMDIANAVVAYPVPT
;
A
#
# COMPACT_ATOMS: atom_id res chain seq x y z
N MET A 1 -32.79 -11.90 -2.22
CA MET A 1 -32.14 -12.39 -0.98
C MET A 1 -31.36 -13.67 -1.32
N ARG A 2 -30.06 -13.56 -1.57
CA ARG A 2 -29.12 -14.69 -1.61
C ARG A 2 -27.89 -14.24 -0.85
N LYS A 3 -27.84 -14.54 0.45
CA LYS A 3 -26.61 -14.48 1.23
C LYS A 3 -25.78 -15.67 0.78
N THR A 4 -24.77 -15.44 -0.06
CA THR A 4 -23.75 -16.44 -0.38
C THR A 4 -23.00 -16.78 0.91
N GLY A 5 -23.00 -18.05 1.29
CA GLY A 5 -22.60 -18.58 2.60
C GLY A 5 -21.11 -18.52 2.92
N PHE A 6 -20.55 -17.30 2.98
CA PHE A 6 -19.15 -17.04 3.31
C PHE A 6 -18.96 -16.18 4.58
N GLU A 7 -20.03 -15.67 5.20
CA GLU A 7 -19.96 -14.97 6.49
C GLU A 7 -19.58 -15.98 7.59
N GLY A 8 -18.34 -15.93 8.09
CA GLY A 8 -17.91 -16.62 9.31
C GLY A 8 -16.83 -17.70 9.17
N ARG A 9 -16.25 -17.94 7.99
CA ARG A 9 -15.09 -18.86 7.87
C ARG A 9 -13.78 -18.12 8.16
N PRO A 10 -12.85 -18.71 8.93
CA PRO A 10 -11.53 -18.12 9.16
C PRO A 10 -10.80 -17.93 7.83
N ILE A 11 -10.06 -16.82 7.68
CA ILE A 11 -9.39 -16.43 6.42
C ILE A 11 -8.52 -17.55 5.86
N LYS A 12 -7.79 -18.28 6.72
CA LYS A 12 -7.00 -19.45 6.33
C LYS A 12 -7.83 -20.54 5.64
N ALA A 13 -9.05 -20.81 6.12
CA ALA A 13 -9.94 -21.79 5.52
C ALA A 13 -10.51 -21.32 4.17
N ARG A 14 -10.64 -20.00 3.97
CA ARG A 14 -11.02 -19.42 2.67
C ARG A 14 -9.86 -19.48 1.67
N LEU A 15 -8.66 -19.09 2.09
CA LEU A 15 -7.45 -19.12 1.27
C LEU A 15 -7.08 -20.54 0.81
N ALA A 16 -7.26 -21.56 1.65
CA ALA A 16 -7.04 -22.96 1.26
C ALA A 16 -8.02 -23.44 0.18
N VAL A 17 -9.27 -22.96 0.21
CA VAL A 17 -10.25 -23.23 -0.87
C VAL A 17 -9.91 -22.42 -2.12
N ASP A 18 -9.43 -21.18 -1.94
CA ASP A 18 -8.94 -20.33 -3.03
C ASP A 18 -7.63 -20.84 -3.65
N GLU A 19 -6.73 -21.54 -2.94
CA GLU A 19 -5.51 -22.13 -3.53
C GLU A 19 -5.83 -23.09 -4.67
N MET A 20 -6.89 -23.87 -4.53
CA MET A 20 -7.36 -24.79 -5.56
C MET A 20 -7.98 -24.07 -6.78
N LEU A 21 -8.34 -22.79 -6.63
CA LEU A 21 -8.98 -21.94 -7.64
C LEU A 21 -8.10 -20.77 -8.12
N TRP A 22 -6.97 -20.52 -7.46
CA TRP A 22 -6.09 -19.39 -7.68
C TRP A 22 -5.40 -19.50 -9.04
N GLY A 23 -5.32 -18.38 -9.77
CA GLY A 23 -4.68 -18.32 -11.08
C GLY A 23 -5.62 -18.73 -12.23
N LYS A 24 -6.06 -19.99 -12.31
CA LYS A 24 -6.66 -20.54 -13.55
C LYS A 24 -8.00 -19.95 -13.96
N HIS A 25 -8.91 -19.70 -13.02
CA HIS A 25 -10.26 -19.20 -13.34
C HIS A 25 -10.42 -17.68 -13.20
N MET A 26 -9.49 -17.03 -12.50
CA MET A 26 -9.53 -15.58 -12.20
C MET A 26 -8.58 -14.76 -13.08
N GLY A 27 -7.77 -15.39 -13.95
CA GLY A 27 -6.81 -14.69 -14.81
C GLY A 27 -5.63 -14.05 -14.05
N LEU A 28 -5.37 -14.51 -12.83
CA LEU A 28 -4.32 -13.96 -11.96
C LEU A 28 -2.97 -14.69 -12.15
N GLU A 29 -2.88 -15.59 -13.12
CA GLU A 29 -1.64 -16.27 -13.48
C GLU A 29 -0.58 -15.23 -13.89
N GLY A 30 0.56 -15.26 -13.20
CA GLY A 30 1.69 -14.39 -13.53
C GLY A 30 1.74 -13.05 -12.79
N ILE A 31 0.78 -12.73 -11.91
CA ILE A 31 0.92 -11.55 -11.03
C ILE A 31 2.13 -11.74 -10.11
N LYS A 32 3.00 -10.73 -10.05
CA LYS A 32 4.21 -10.69 -9.20
C LYS A 32 4.23 -9.54 -8.21
N LEU A 33 3.36 -8.55 -8.41
CA LEU A 33 3.31 -7.36 -7.58
C LEU A 33 1.88 -6.84 -7.49
N ILE A 34 1.48 -6.41 -6.29
CA ILE A 34 0.21 -5.74 -6.04
C ILE A 34 0.53 -4.40 -5.39
N ALA A 35 0.22 -3.31 -6.07
CA ALA A 35 0.29 -1.96 -5.50
C ALA A 35 -1.09 -1.55 -4.98
N CYS A 36 -1.15 -0.98 -3.78
CA CYS A 36 -2.42 -0.63 -3.13
C CYS A 36 -2.34 0.76 -2.50
N ASP A 37 -3.31 1.61 -2.81
CA ASP A 37 -3.51 2.86 -2.10
C ASP A 37 -3.95 2.62 -0.63
N LEU A 38 -3.74 3.59 0.25
CA LEU A 38 -4.02 3.46 1.68
C LEU A 38 -5.27 4.21 2.10
N ASP A 39 -5.23 5.53 2.07
CA ASP A 39 -6.22 6.40 2.70
C ASP A 39 -7.55 6.36 1.93
N GLY A 40 -8.57 5.72 2.49
CA GLY A 40 -9.85 5.49 1.82
C GLY A 40 -9.88 4.23 0.94
N THR A 41 -8.79 3.46 0.90
CA THR A 41 -8.66 2.20 0.15
C THR A 41 -8.41 1.03 1.10
N LEU A 42 -7.17 0.84 1.59
CA LEU A 42 -6.85 -0.18 2.58
C LEU A 42 -7.24 0.24 4.00
N LEU A 43 -7.19 1.55 4.27
CA LEU A 43 -7.65 2.16 5.51
C LEU A 43 -9.05 2.71 5.28
N HIS A 44 -10.05 2.19 5.99
CA HIS A 44 -11.39 2.76 5.90
C HIS A 44 -11.44 4.16 6.54
N PRO A 45 -12.41 5.01 6.17
CA PRO A 45 -12.52 6.35 6.72
C PRO A 45 -12.49 6.36 8.26
N GLY A 46 -11.54 7.10 8.83
CA GLY A 46 -11.33 7.21 10.28
C GLY A 46 -10.39 6.15 10.88
N GLU A 47 -10.01 5.12 10.14
CA GLU A 47 -9.01 4.15 10.56
C GLU A 47 -7.59 4.74 10.41
N ARG A 48 -6.73 4.43 11.39
CA ARG A 48 -5.33 4.87 11.39
C ARG A 48 -4.36 3.76 11.04
N GLU A 49 -4.80 2.51 11.13
CA GLU A 49 -3.97 1.30 10.98
C GLU A 49 -4.73 0.25 10.17
N PRO A 50 -4.03 -0.58 9.37
CA PRO A 50 -4.66 -1.70 8.67
C PRO A 50 -5.19 -2.71 9.68
N ARG A 51 -6.29 -3.37 9.31
CA ARG A 51 -6.84 -4.45 10.14
C ARG A 51 -5.90 -5.66 10.17
N PRO A 52 -5.87 -6.47 11.23
CA PRO A 52 -5.00 -7.66 11.35
C PRO A 52 -5.08 -8.59 10.13
N GLU A 53 -6.27 -8.74 9.55
CA GLU A 53 -6.55 -9.55 8.36
C GLU A 53 -5.72 -9.11 7.15
N ALA A 54 -5.39 -7.81 7.03
CA ALA A 54 -4.55 -7.31 5.95
C ALA A 54 -3.13 -7.86 6.05
N PHE A 55 -2.59 -7.98 7.26
CA PHE A 55 -1.25 -8.55 7.48
C PHE A 55 -1.21 -10.05 7.16
N GLU A 56 -2.26 -10.80 7.52
CA GLU A 56 -2.37 -12.22 7.13
C GLU A 56 -2.40 -12.41 5.61
N LEU A 57 -3.10 -11.52 4.90
CA LEU A 57 -3.15 -11.55 3.43
C LEU A 57 -1.81 -11.16 2.80
N ILE A 58 -1.13 -10.15 3.33
CA ILE A 58 0.19 -9.72 2.86
C ILE A 58 1.23 -10.86 3.01
N ASP A 59 1.24 -11.53 4.16
CA ASP A 59 2.10 -12.69 4.42
C ASP A 59 1.81 -13.84 3.42
N GLU A 60 0.53 -14.07 3.11
CA GLU A 60 0.15 -15.05 2.08
C GLU A 60 0.61 -14.66 0.66
N LEU A 61 0.51 -13.38 0.30
CA LEU A 61 1.05 -12.88 -0.97
C LEU A 61 2.57 -13.11 -1.03
N HIS A 62 3.28 -12.82 0.06
CA HIS A 62 4.72 -13.04 0.16
C HIS A 62 5.08 -14.51 -0.04
N ARG A 63 4.38 -15.44 0.63
CA ARG A 63 4.57 -16.91 0.44
C ARG A 63 4.39 -17.34 -1.02
N ARG A 64 3.54 -16.67 -1.78
CA ARG A 64 3.29 -16.93 -3.21
C ARG A 64 4.29 -16.23 -4.14
N GLY A 65 5.27 -15.51 -3.59
CA GLY A 65 6.24 -14.73 -4.36
C GLY A 65 5.63 -13.49 -5.01
N ILE A 66 4.56 -12.93 -4.41
CA ILE A 66 3.91 -11.70 -4.84
C ILE A 66 4.31 -10.59 -3.87
N VAL A 67 4.92 -9.53 -4.38
CA VAL A 67 5.29 -8.37 -3.57
C VAL A 67 4.07 -7.49 -3.35
N PHE A 68 3.72 -7.23 -2.09
CA PHE A 68 2.77 -6.19 -1.76
C PHE A 68 3.48 -4.83 -1.66
N MET A 69 2.88 -3.80 -2.25
CA MET A 69 3.47 -2.47 -2.36
C MET A 69 2.46 -1.39 -1.95
N PRO A 70 2.44 -0.95 -0.66
CA PRO A 70 1.68 0.22 -0.29
C PRO A 70 2.13 1.44 -1.12
N ALA A 71 1.15 2.11 -1.72
CA ALA A 71 1.33 3.31 -2.50
C ALA A 71 0.59 4.47 -1.84
N SER A 72 1.30 5.51 -1.43
CA SER A 72 0.70 6.58 -0.63
C SER A 72 1.45 7.90 -0.77
N GLY A 73 0.75 9.00 -0.48
CA GLY A 73 1.35 10.31 -0.21
C GLY A 73 2.20 10.36 1.05
N ARG A 74 2.09 9.36 1.94
CA ARG A 74 2.83 9.31 3.20
C ARG A 74 4.33 9.11 2.98
N GLN A 75 5.10 9.56 3.97
CA GLN A 75 6.56 9.41 3.99
C GLN A 75 6.97 7.95 4.23
N TYR A 76 8.14 7.54 3.75
CA TYR A 76 8.65 6.17 3.91
C TYR A 76 8.68 5.70 5.38
N ALA A 77 9.16 6.53 6.30
CA ALA A 77 9.22 6.18 7.72
C ALA A 77 7.82 5.93 8.32
N SER A 78 6.83 6.73 7.92
CA SER A 78 5.44 6.54 8.37
C SER A 78 4.86 5.23 7.84
N LEU A 79 5.11 4.90 6.58
CA LEU A 79 4.67 3.63 5.99
C LEU A 79 5.36 2.42 6.62
N ARG A 80 6.67 2.50 6.87
CA ARG A 80 7.42 1.45 7.58
C ARG A 80 6.85 1.18 8.97
N TYR A 81 6.50 2.24 9.70
CA TYR A 81 5.86 2.13 11.01
C TYR A 81 4.47 1.48 10.91
N LEU A 82 3.65 1.95 9.97
CA LEU A 82 2.29 1.43 9.75
C LEU A 82 2.28 -0.07 9.42
N PHE A 83 3.29 -0.53 8.69
CA PHE A 83 3.46 -1.93 8.28
C PHE A 83 4.54 -2.67 9.08
N ALA A 84 4.88 -2.21 10.29
CA ALA A 84 5.99 -2.73 11.08
C ALA A 84 6.09 -4.28 11.14
N PRO A 85 4.98 -5.05 11.29
CA PRO A 85 5.05 -6.51 11.33
C PRO A 85 5.61 -7.19 10.06
N VAL A 86 5.53 -6.54 8.91
CA VAL A 86 5.93 -7.09 7.59
C VAL A 86 6.85 -6.13 6.84
N ALA A 87 7.40 -5.13 7.52
CA ALA A 87 7.99 -3.96 6.86
C ALA A 87 9.19 -4.28 5.95
N ASP A 88 9.96 -5.32 6.28
CA ASP A 88 11.15 -5.71 5.51
C ASP A 88 10.81 -6.55 4.26
N GLU A 89 9.55 -6.98 4.13
CA GLU A 89 9.05 -7.82 3.03
C GLU A 89 8.35 -7.01 1.93
N LEU A 90 8.17 -5.70 2.13
CA LEU A 90 7.44 -4.81 1.23
C LEU A 90 8.37 -3.98 0.33
N ALA A 91 7.82 -3.59 -0.81
CA ALA A 91 8.27 -2.39 -1.53
C ALA A 91 7.32 -1.22 -1.21
N TYR A 92 7.76 0.01 -1.39
CA TYR A 92 6.96 1.19 -1.03
C TYR A 92 6.96 2.23 -2.13
N VAL A 93 5.77 2.72 -2.51
CA VAL A 93 5.64 4.00 -3.23
C VAL A 93 5.26 5.05 -2.19
N CYS A 94 6.13 6.04 -2.00
CA CYS A 94 5.98 7.10 -1.01
C CYS A 94 5.90 8.47 -1.67
N GLU A 95 5.51 9.49 -0.91
CA GLU A 95 5.54 10.89 -1.35
C GLU A 95 4.84 11.10 -2.70
N ASN A 96 3.68 10.43 -2.90
CA ASN A 96 2.91 10.44 -4.15
C ASN A 96 3.71 9.98 -5.38
N GLY A 97 4.65 9.05 -5.19
CA GLY A 97 5.47 8.49 -6.27
C GLY A 97 6.82 9.17 -6.46
N ALA A 98 7.11 10.25 -5.73
CA ALA A 98 8.42 10.91 -5.79
C ALA A 98 9.55 10.05 -5.21
N LEU A 99 9.21 9.08 -4.35
CA LEU A 99 10.16 8.14 -3.75
C LEU A 99 9.63 6.71 -3.86
N VAL A 100 10.47 5.80 -4.37
CA VAL A 100 10.19 4.35 -4.34
C VAL A 100 11.31 3.64 -3.59
N MET A 101 10.94 2.88 -2.56
CA MET A 101 11.86 2.12 -1.72
C MET A 101 11.66 0.62 -1.91
N SER A 102 12.75 -0.13 -1.98
CA SER A 102 12.75 -1.59 -2.00
C SER A 102 14.02 -2.09 -1.31
N GLU A 103 13.90 -3.13 -0.47
CA GLU A 103 15.04 -3.70 0.28
C GLU A 103 15.85 -2.65 1.06
N GLY A 104 15.15 -1.69 1.66
CA GLY A 104 15.77 -0.59 2.42
C GLY A 104 16.52 0.44 1.57
N ARG A 105 16.42 0.40 0.24
CA ARG A 105 17.12 1.31 -0.68
C ARG A 105 16.15 2.08 -1.56
N ALA A 106 16.52 3.32 -1.90
CA ALA A 106 15.78 4.11 -2.88
C ALA A 106 16.06 3.59 -4.29
N VAL A 107 15.01 3.12 -4.97
CA VAL A 107 15.05 2.69 -6.38
C VAL A 107 14.68 3.86 -7.29
N VAL A 108 13.75 4.72 -6.85
CA VAL A 108 13.38 5.95 -7.53
C VAL A 108 13.43 7.09 -6.52
N LYS A 109 14.03 8.21 -6.93
CA LYS A 109 13.94 9.48 -6.22
C LYS A 109 13.81 10.60 -7.24
N ARG A 110 12.73 11.38 -7.13
CA ARG A 110 12.44 12.53 -7.99
C ARG A 110 12.16 13.72 -7.09
N SER A 111 13.12 14.64 -7.04
CA SER A 111 12.93 15.93 -6.39
C SER A 111 12.46 16.96 -7.40
N MET A 112 11.71 17.94 -6.92
CA MET A 112 11.49 19.17 -7.68
C MET A 112 12.83 19.87 -7.96
N GLU A 113 12.88 20.57 -9.10
CA GLU A 113 13.96 21.50 -9.39
C GLU A 113 13.94 22.64 -8.36
N ARG A 114 15.12 23.12 -7.97
CA ARG A 114 15.25 24.04 -6.84
C ARG A 114 14.54 25.36 -7.11
N GLY A 115 14.64 25.90 -8.33
CA GLY A 115 13.95 27.12 -8.75
C GLY A 115 12.45 27.00 -8.53
N LEU A 116 11.83 25.98 -9.12
CA LEU A 116 10.40 25.72 -8.95
C LEU A 116 9.99 25.56 -7.47
N ALA A 117 10.78 24.82 -6.68
CA ALA A 117 10.48 24.66 -5.26
C ALA A 117 10.50 26.00 -4.50
N MET A 118 11.45 26.88 -4.82
CA MET A 118 11.53 28.22 -4.24
C MET A 118 10.39 29.11 -4.71
N ASP A 119 9.99 29.02 -5.97
CA ASP A 119 8.86 29.79 -6.51
C ASP A 119 7.55 29.45 -5.79
N ILE A 120 7.28 28.16 -5.55
CA ILE A 120 6.12 27.72 -4.77
C ILE A 120 6.20 28.24 -3.32
N ALA A 121 7.37 28.11 -2.67
CA ALA A 121 7.53 28.57 -1.29
C ALA A 121 7.30 30.09 -1.17
N ASN A 122 7.85 30.87 -2.09
CA ASN A 122 7.67 32.32 -2.14
C ASN A 122 6.21 32.71 -2.42
N ALA A 123 5.52 31.98 -3.32
CA ALA A 123 4.11 32.20 -3.59
C ALA A 123 3.22 31.98 -2.35
N VAL A 124 3.51 30.94 -1.54
CA VAL A 124 2.80 30.68 -0.28
C VAL A 124 3.04 31.80 0.73
N VAL A 125 4.29 32.28 0.87
CA VAL A 125 4.64 33.40 1.78
C VAL A 125 3.96 34.70 1.37
N ALA A 126 3.85 34.95 0.06
CA ALA A 126 3.19 36.14 -0.47
C ALA A 126 1.66 36.06 -0.41
N TYR A 127 1.08 34.88 -0.12
CA TYR A 127 -0.36 34.70 -0.08
C TYR A 127 -0.93 35.34 1.19
N PRO A 128 -1.81 36.35 1.08
CA PRO A 128 -2.41 36.98 2.24
C PRO A 128 -3.33 35.98 2.95
N VAL A 129 -3.02 35.70 4.22
CA VAL A 129 -3.88 34.87 5.07
C VAL A 129 -5.11 35.70 5.41
N PRO A 130 -6.34 35.25 5.08
CA PRO A 130 -7.55 35.95 5.52
C PRO A 130 -7.57 36.00 7.04
N THR A 131 -7.67 37.21 7.60
CA THR A 131 -7.92 37.46 9.03
C THR A 131 -9.36 37.13 9.40
#